data_AF-A0A1A7KMC2-F1
#
_entry.id   AF-A0A1A7KMC2-F1
#
_cell.length_a   1.000
_cell.length_b   1.000
_cell.length_c   1.000
_cell.angle_alpha   90.00
_cell.angle_beta   90.00
_cell.angle_gamma   90.00
#
_symmetry.space_group_name_H-M   'P 1'
#
loop_
_entity.id
_entity.type
_entity.pdbx_description
1 polymer ?
#
loop_
_entity_poly.entity_id
_entity_poly.type
_entity_poly.pdbx_seq_one_letter_code
_entity_poly.pdbx_strand_id
1 'polypeptide(L)'
;MDYNSAQQRVKKLKSFYKNCMWFSIVAGFILIRNFMKYSGTDHNFHGWFILTVWAIILGVKAVNLFIFTSEWENQILEEELKKSKKSINF
;
A
#
# COMPACT_ATOMS: atom_id res chain seq x y z
N MET A 1 -11.18 -5.51 23.73
CA MET A 1 -10.87 -4.69 22.54
C MET A 1 -9.59 -3.94 22.82
N ASP A 2 -8.50 -4.30 22.16
CA ASP A 2 -7.18 -3.72 22.43
C ASP A 2 -7.06 -2.35 21.75
N TYR A 3 -7.32 -1.28 22.50
CA TYR A 3 -7.29 0.12 22.03
C TYR A 3 -5.98 0.48 21.29
N ASN A 4 -4.89 -0.18 21.65
CA ASN A 4 -3.57 0.02 21.06
C ASN A 4 -3.55 -0.39 19.57
N SER A 5 -4.28 -1.45 19.21
CA SER A 5 -4.36 -1.95 17.83
C SER A 5 -5.08 -0.97 16.89
N ALA A 6 -6.18 -0.38 17.36
CA ALA A 6 -6.96 0.59 16.57
C ALA A 6 -6.15 1.88 16.32
N GLN A 7 -5.45 2.39 17.34
CA GLN A 7 -4.56 3.55 17.23
C GLN A 7 -3.44 3.33 16.18
N GLN A 8 -2.81 2.15 16.21
CA GLN A 8 -1.77 1.81 15.23
C GLN A 8 -2.31 1.72 13.80
N ARG A 9 -3.53 1.18 13.60
CA ARG A 9 -4.19 1.13 12.29
C ARG A 9 -4.49 2.52 11.74
N VAL A 10 -5.05 3.41 12.57
CA VAL A 10 -5.31 4.80 12.16
C VAL A 10 -4.01 5.52 11.78
N LYS A 11 -2.92 5.28 12.53
CA LYS A 11 -1.61 5.85 12.21
C LYS A 11 -1.07 5.34 10.86
N LYS A 12 -1.18 4.04 10.58
CA LYS A 12 -0.81 3.44 9.27
C LYS A 12 -1.67 4.02 8.14
N LEU A 13 -2.98 4.16 8.36
CA LEU A 13 -3.92 4.73 7.39
C LEU A 13 -3.60 6.19 7.07
N LYS A 14 -3.34 7.01 8.09
CA LYS A 14 -2.95 8.42 7.92
C LYS A 14 -1.65 8.55 7.13
N SER A 15 -0.67 7.69 7.41
CA SER A 15 0.61 7.67 6.68
C SER A 15 0.41 7.25 5.21
N PHE A 16 -0.42 6.24 4.97
CA PHE A 16 -0.76 5.79 3.61
C PHE A 16 -1.44 6.89 2.79
N TYR A 17 -2.44 7.58 3.35
CA TYR A 17 -3.10 8.69 2.68
C TYR A 17 -2.14 9.83 2.36
N LYS A 18 -1.20 10.14 3.26
CA LYS A 18 -0.15 11.15 3.00
C LYS A 18 0.72 10.77 1.81
N ASN A 19 1.10 9.50 1.69
CA ASN A 19 1.90 9.00 0.57
C ASN A 19 1.10 8.99 -0.74
N CYS A 20 -0.18 8.60 -0.71
CA CYS A 20 -1.07 8.69 -1.88
C CYS A 20 -1.26 10.14 -2.34
N MET A 21 -1.43 11.07 -1.40
CA MET A 21 -1.58 12.50 -1.73
C MET A 21 -0.35 13.03 -2.46
N TRP A 22 0.86 12.75 -1.94
CA TRP A 22 2.10 13.14 -2.62
C TRP A 22 2.27 12.49 -3.98
N PHE A 23 1.95 11.19 -4.10
CA PHE A 23 1.95 10.50 -5.39
C PHE A 23 1.02 11.18 -6.39
N SER A 24 -0.22 11.49 -6.01
CA SER A 24 -1.19 12.17 -6.89
C SER A 24 -0.71 13.54 -7.34
N ILE A 25 -0.07 14.32 -6.45
CA ILE A 25 0.49 15.63 -6.81
C ILE A 25 1.62 15.48 -7.84
N VAL A 26 2.57 14.57 -7.60
CA VAL A 26 3.72 14.35 -8.50
C VAL A 26 3.26 13.76 -9.84
N ALA A 27 2.40 12.76 -9.81
CA ALA A 27 1.82 12.15 -11.00
C ALA A 27 1.02 13.18 -11.81
N GLY A 28 0.17 13.97 -11.14
CA GLY A 28 -0.60 15.04 -11.76
C GLY A 28 0.30 16.07 -12.45
N PHE A 29 1.36 16.53 -11.79
CA PHE A 29 2.31 17.47 -12.39
C PHE A 29 2.99 16.90 -13.65
N ILE A 30 3.43 15.64 -13.60
CA ILE A 30 4.08 14.98 -14.74
C ILE A 30 3.10 14.79 -15.90
N LEU A 31 1.87 14.36 -15.61
CA LEU A 31 0.82 14.16 -16.62
C LEU A 31 0.41 15.48 -17.28
N ILE A 32 0.19 16.53 -16.49
CA ILE A 32 -0.14 17.88 -16.99
C ILE A 32 0.99 18.42 -17.85
N ARG A 33 2.25 18.30 -17.40
CA ARG A 33 3.42 18.71 -18.18
C ARG A 33 3.50 17.95 -19.51
N ASN A 34 3.27 16.64 -19.49
CA ASN A 34 3.30 15.81 -20.69
C ASN A 34 2.16 16.18 -21.66
N PHE A 35 0.97 16.43 -21.13
CA PHE A 35 -0.20 16.87 -21.91
C PHE A 35 0.05 18.23 -22.59
N MET A 36 0.65 19.20 -21.89
CA MET A 36 1.01 20.49 -22.48
C MET A 36 2.17 20.39 -23.49
N LYS A 37 3.12 19.45 -23.30
CA LYS A 37 4.27 19.25 -24.19
C LYS A 37 3.95 18.46 -25.47
N TYR A 38 2.72 17.97 -25.64
CA TYR A 38 2.30 17.17 -26.80
C TYR A 38 2.46 17.87 -28.16
N SER A 39 2.81 19.17 -28.20
CA SER A 39 3.18 19.90 -29.42
C SER A 39 4.66 19.79 -29.84
N GLY A 40 5.54 19.20 -29.03
CA GLY A 40 6.98 19.08 -29.31
C GLY A 40 7.49 17.65 -29.14
N THR A 41 8.13 17.14 -30.18
CA THR A 41 8.70 15.79 -30.36
C THR A 41 9.85 15.44 -29.40
N ASP A 42 9.61 15.52 -28.09
CA ASP A 42 10.58 15.12 -27.07
C ASP A 42 10.00 13.97 -26.24
N HIS A 43 10.22 12.73 -26.73
CA HIS A 43 9.87 11.47 -26.08
C HIS A 43 10.77 11.23 -24.84
N ASN A 44 10.65 12.07 -23.82
CA ASN A 44 11.30 11.86 -22.53
C ASN A 44 10.48 10.86 -21.69
N PHE A 45 10.54 9.60 -22.09
CA PHE A 45 9.80 8.46 -21.51
C PHE A 45 10.21 8.06 -20.09
N HIS A 46 11.27 8.66 -19.54
CA HIS A 46 11.88 8.25 -18.26
C HIS A 46 10.96 8.45 -17.03
N GLY A 47 10.06 9.44 -17.06
CA GLY A 47 9.20 9.77 -15.91
C GLY A 47 8.09 8.75 -15.63
N TRP A 48 7.70 7.94 -16.61
CA TRP A 48 6.60 6.98 -16.45
C TRP A 48 7.03 5.72 -15.66
N PHE A 49 8.26 5.25 -15.85
CA PHE A 49 8.75 4.07 -15.14
C PHE A 49 8.74 4.27 -13.62
N ILE A 50 9.25 5.42 -13.14
CA ILE A 50 9.28 5.73 -11.70
C ILE A 50 7.87 5.86 -11.11
N LEU A 51 6.92 6.46 -11.86
CA LEU A 51 5.52 6.55 -11.43
C LEU A 51 4.87 5.17 -11.35
N THR A 52 5.18 4.28 -12.29
CA THR A 52 4.62 2.92 -12.34
C THR A 52 5.10 2.08 -11.17
N VAL A 53 6.40 2.10 -10.88
CA VAL A 53 6.97 1.39 -9.72
C VAL A 53 6.37 1.95 -8.42
N TRP A 54 6.27 3.27 -8.29
CA TRP A 54 5.71 3.89 -7.09
C TRP A 54 4.21 3.59 -6.91
N ALA A 55 3.45 3.52 -8.01
CA ALA A 55 2.05 3.10 -8.02
C ALA A 55 1.88 1.63 -7.57
N ILE A 56 2.75 0.71 -8.03
CA ILE A 56 2.72 -0.70 -7.61
C ILE A 56 2.97 -0.80 -6.10
N ILE A 57 3.96 -0.07 -5.56
CA ILE A 57 4.25 -0.05 -4.12
C ILE A 57 3.04 0.46 -3.32
N LEU A 58 2.34 1.48 -3.81
CA LEU A 58 1.11 1.97 -3.20
C LEU A 58 -0.03 0.94 -3.28
N GLY A 59 -0.18 0.24 -4.40
CA GLY A 59 -1.17 -0.83 -4.57
C GLY A 59 -0.96 -1.97 -3.58
N VAL A 60 0.27 -2.45 -3.42
CA VAL A 60 0.60 -3.47 -2.42
C VAL A 60 0.31 -2.96 -1.00
N LYS A 61 0.66 -1.70 -0.68
CA LYS A 61 0.31 -1.10 0.62
C LYS A 61 -1.19 -0.98 0.84
N ALA A 62 -1.97 -0.70 -0.20
CA ALA A 62 -3.43 -0.65 -0.11
C ALA A 62 -4.01 -2.03 0.19
N VAL A 63 -3.58 -3.06 -0.54
CA VAL A 63 -3.99 -4.45 -0.29
C VAL A 63 -3.65 -4.86 1.15
N ASN A 64 -2.43 -4.56 1.62
CA ASN A 64 -2.02 -4.82 3.00
C ASN A 64 -2.82 -4.04 4.05
N LEU A 65 -3.32 -2.86 3.73
CA LEU A 65 -4.04 -2.01 4.69
C LEU A 65 -5.54 -2.34 4.76
N PHE A 66 -6.14 -2.71 3.63
CA PHE A 66 -7.58 -2.91 3.49
C PHE A 66 -7.99 -4.39 3.46
N ILE A 67 -7.22 -5.27 2.80
CA ILE A 67 -7.58 -6.68 2.63
C ILE A 67 -7.02 -7.53 3.78
N PHE A 68 -5.73 -7.36 4.11
CA PHE A 68 -5.11 -8.03 5.25
C PHE A 68 -5.45 -7.28 6.56
N THR A 69 -6.71 -7.35 6.97
CA THR A 69 -7.18 -6.79 8.25
C THR A 69 -6.69 -7.64 9.42
N SER A 70 -6.62 -7.05 10.61
CA SER A 70 -6.24 -7.71 11.88
C SER A 70 -7.00 -9.02 12.17
N GLU A 71 -8.20 -9.20 11.60
CA GLU A 71 -8.96 -10.44 11.67
C GLU A 71 -8.32 -11.57 10.87
N TRP A 72 -7.81 -11.31 9.66
CA TRP A 72 -7.09 -12.29 8.87
C TRP A 72 -5.76 -12.68 9.53
N GLU A 73 -5.02 -11.69 10.06
CA GLU A 73 -3.80 -11.96 10.84
C GLU A 73 -4.09 -12.82 12.08
N ASN A 74 -5.14 -12.49 12.84
CA ASN A 74 -5.54 -13.28 14.00
C ASN A 74 -6.01 -14.69 13.63
N GLN A 75 -6.70 -14.87 12.51
CA GLN A 75 -7.12 -16.19 12.03
C GLN A 75 -5.93 -17.08 11.69
N ILE A 76 -4.94 -16.57 10.95
CA ILE A 76 -3.73 -17.34 10.64
C ILE A 76 -2.93 -17.67 11.90
N LEU A 77 -2.80 -16.71 12.83
CA LEU A 77 -2.12 -16.95 14.10
C LEU A 77 -2.83 -18.03 14.92
N GLU A 78 -4.16 -18.01 15.01
CA GLU A 78 -4.92 -19.06 15.70
C GLU A 78 -4.81 -20.43 15.01
N GLU A 79 -4.79 -20.48 13.68
CA GLU A 79 -4.61 -21.71 12.91
C GLU A 79 -3.22 -22.33 13.12
N GLU A 80 -2.17 -21.51 13.08
CA GLU A 80 -0.79 -21.92 13.37
C GLU A 80 -0.64 -22.39 14.82
N LEU A 81 -1.20 -21.64 15.79
CA LEU A 81 -1.20 -22.03 17.19
C LEU A 81 -1.96 -23.35 17.43
N LYS A 82 -3.10 -23.57 16.77
CA LYS A 82 -3.85 -24.83 16.85
C LYS A 82 -3.08 -25.99 16.22
N LYS A 83 -2.37 -25.77 15.10
CA LYS A 83 -1.49 -26.78 14.49
C LYS A 83 -0.35 -27.17 15.44
N SER A 84 0.31 -26.19 16.05
CA SER A 84 1.36 -26.38 17.05
C SER A 84 0.86 -27.14 18.29
N LYS A 85 -0.34 -26.82 18.77
CA LYS A 85 -0.92 -27.49 19.95
C LYS A 85 -1.34 -28.94 19.70
N LYS A 86 -1.62 -29.32 18.44
CA LYS A 86 -2.06 -30.68 18.07
C LYS A 86 -0.91 -31.69 17.99
N SER A 87 0.35 -31.24 17.97
CA SER A 87 1.53 -32.12 17.87
C SER A 87 2.04 -32.68 19.21
N ILE A 88 1.33 -32.44 20.32
CA ILE A 88 1.66 -33.02 21.63
C ILE A 88 0.59 -34.06 21.98
N ASN A 89 0.69 -35.25 21.40
CA ASN A 89 0.06 -36.45 21.94
C ASN A 89 1.19 -37.31 22.53
N PHE A 90 1.13 -37.56 23.84
CA PHE A 90 1.97 -38.51 24.56
C PHE A 90 1.49 -39.94 24.31
#